data_AF-A0A9W6YA99-F1
#
_entry.id   AF-A0A9W6YA99-F1
#
_cell.length_a   1.000
_cell.length_b   1.000
_cell.length_c   1.000
_cell.angle_alpha   90.00
_cell.angle_beta   90.00
_cell.angle_gamma   90.00
#
_symmetry.space_group_name_H-M   'P 1'
#
loop_
_entity.id
_entity.type
_entity.pdbx_description
1 polymer ?
#
loop_
_entity_poly.entity_id
_entity_poly.type
_entity_poly.pdbx_seq_one_letter_code
_entity_poly.pdbx_strand_id
1 'polypeptide(L)'
;MIARTPISDKFALFEEHKALTDHFSPIHLGIQILDSSKHIMNRVVCLAEDINANIWYQDTDSMHIDYDAVPHLADAYKSAYDKELIGKDMGQFHVDFELHGSAGNIYAKESIFLGKKSYLDVLACDGNDATGLHIRMKGIPSKLLEEDAYNKYLDLDNGKSMSFDLSELCSININSKTQTVSKRSNFTRRVSFM
;
A
#
# COMPACT_ATOMS: atom_id res chain seq x y z
N MET A 1 -1.67 -37.54 -15.15
CA MET A 1 -1.01 -38.40 -16.18
C MET A 1 0.01 -37.51 -16.88
N ILE A 2 1.28 -37.90 -16.89
CA ILE A 2 2.33 -37.12 -17.54
C ILE A 2 2.40 -37.54 -19.01
N ALA A 3 2.07 -36.63 -19.92
CA ALA A 3 2.21 -36.83 -21.36
C ALA A 3 3.63 -36.45 -21.79
N ARG A 4 4.27 -37.28 -22.62
CA ARG A 4 5.59 -36.99 -23.20
C ARG A 4 5.46 -36.75 -24.70
N THR A 5 5.83 -35.55 -25.15
CA THR A 5 5.85 -35.17 -26.56
C THR A 5 7.30 -34.98 -27.01
N PRO A 6 7.88 -35.88 -27.82
CA PRO A 6 9.24 -35.72 -28.32
C PRO A 6 9.33 -34.54 -29.29
N ILE A 7 10.34 -33.67 -29.12
CA ILE A 7 10.60 -32.51 -29.97
C ILE A 7 11.76 -32.80 -30.93
N SER A 8 12.79 -33.52 -30.46
CA SER A 8 13.90 -34.02 -31.27
C SER A 8 14.57 -35.22 -30.58
N ASP A 9 15.60 -35.80 -31.21
CA ASP A 9 16.37 -36.93 -30.64
C ASP A 9 16.99 -36.65 -29.27
N LYS A 10 17.18 -35.37 -28.92
CA LYS A 10 17.78 -34.94 -27.66
C LYS A 10 16.81 -34.26 -26.69
N PHE A 11 15.59 -33.93 -27.14
CA PHE A 11 14.64 -33.14 -26.34
C PHE A 11 13.22 -33.71 -26.38
N ALA A 12 12.57 -33.72 -25.22
CA ALA A 12 11.15 -34.04 -25.10
C ALA A 12 10.48 -33.08 -24.11
N LEU A 13 9.23 -32.70 -24.41
CA LEU A 13 8.35 -31.96 -23.52
C LEU A 13 7.56 -32.95 -22.65
N PHE A 14 7.46 -32.67 -21.36
CA PHE A 14 6.61 -33.40 -20.43
C PHE A 14 5.52 -32.47 -19.92
N GLU A 15 4.26 -32.83 -20.18
CA GLU A 15 3.10 -32.06 -19.75
C GLU A 15 2.31 -32.86 -18.71
N GLU A 16 2.10 -32.27 -17.54
CA GLU A 16 1.25 -32.84 -16.50
C GLU A 16 0.05 -31.93 -16.28
N HIS A 17 -1.15 -32.43 -16.57
CA HIS A 17 -2.39 -31.76 -16.22
C HIS A 17 -2.88 -32.27 -14.86
N LYS A 18 -2.76 -31.43 -13.83
CA LYS A 18 -3.34 -31.68 -12.51
C LYS A 18 -4.77 -31.12 -12.48
N ALA A 19 -5.72 -31.90 -11.98
CA ALA A 19 -7.08 -31.42 -11.78
C ALA A 19 -7.09 -30.41 -10.62
N LEU A 20 -7.75 -29.27 -10.80
CA LEU A 20 -7.88 -28.24 -9.75
C LEU A 20 -8.58 -28.76 -8.48
N THR A 21 -9.30 -29.88 -8.59
CA THR A 21 -10.05 -30.53 -7.51
C THR A 21 -9.18 -31.24 -6.49
N ASP A 22 -7.91 -31.50 -6.78
CA ASP A 22 -6.99 -32.21 -5.88
C ASP A 22 -6.24 -31.26 -4.93
N HIS A 23 -6.57 -29.96 -4.95
CA HIS A 23 -5.99 -28.96 -4.06
C HIS A 23 -6.84 -28.77 -2.81
N PHE A 24 -6.29 -29.14 -1.65
CA PHE A 24 -6.85 -28.76 -0.35
C PHE A 24 -6.33 -27.37 0.05
N SER A 25 -7.25 -26.42 0.27
CA SER A 25 -6.93 -25.11 0.83
C SER A 25 -7.50 -24.99 2.24
N PRO A 26 -6.67 -24.79 3.29
CA PRO A 26 -7.15 -24.64 4.66
C PRO A 26 -7.67 -23.22 4.91
N ILE A 27 -8.79 -22.85 4.26
CA ILE A 27 -9.36 -21.49 4.27
C ILE A 27 -9.65 -20.98 5.70
N HIS A 28 -10.01 -21.89 6.62
CA HIS A 28 -10.26 -21.56 8.03
C HIS A 28 -9.04 -20.93 8.72
N LEU A 29 -7.82 -21.33 8.37
CA LEU A 29 -6.60 -20.68 8.89
C LEU A 29 -6.47 -19.26 8.37
N GLY A 30 -6.78 -19.03 7.08
CA GLY A 30 -6.78 -17.69 6.50
C GLY A 30 -7.77 -16.74 7.17
N ILE A 31 -8.94 -17.26 7.57
CA ILE A 31 -9.94 -16.49 8.32
C ILE A 31 -9.40 -16.09 9.69
N GLN A 32 -8.80 -17.03 10.45
CA GLN A 32 -8.24 -16.75 11.77
C GLN A 32 -7.10 -15.73 11.72
N ILE A 33 -6.24 -15.80 10.69
CA ILE A 33 -5.17 -14.83 10.48
C ILE A 33 -5.75 -13.44 10.22
N LEU A 34 -6.72 -13.33 9.30
CA LEU A 34 -7.35 -12.05 8.98
C LEU A 34 -8.05 -11.43 10.19
N ASP A 35 -8.79 -12.25 10.96
CA ASP A 35 -9.45 -11.83 12.19
C ASP A 35 -8.45 -11.29 13.22
N SER A 36 -7.36 -12.02 13.45
CA SER A 36 -6.28 -11.61 14.36
C SER A 36 -5.65 -10.29 13.94
N SER A 37 -5.37 -10.11 12.63
CA SER A 37 -4.82 -8.85 12.09
C SER A 37 -5.77 -7.68 12.29
N LYS A 38 -7.08 -7.87 12.08
CA LYS A 38 -8.09 -6.82 12.31
C LYS A 38 -8.21 -6.45 13.78
N HIS A 39 -8.14 -7.42 14.68
CA HIS A 39 -8.16 -7.17 16.11
C HIS A 39 -6.97 -6.34 16.58
N ILE A 40 -5.76 -6.60 16.07
CA ILE A 40 -4.57 -5.81 16.42
C ILE A 40 -4.77 -4.34 16.02
N MET A 41 -5.21 -4.10 14.78
CA MET A 41 -5.41 -2.75 14.27
C MET A 41 -6.56 -2.01 14.97
N ASN A 42 -7.70 -2.68 15.17
CA ASN A 42 -8.86 -2.06 15.79
C ASN A 42 -8.62 -1.68 17.26
N ARG A 43 -7.76 -2.41 18.00
CA ARG A 43 -7.39 -2.00 19.37
C ARG A 43 -6.74 -0.63 19.40
N VAL A 44 -5.87 -0.33 18.44
CA VAL A 44 -5.19 0.95 18.34
C VAL A 44 -6.15 2.04 17.87
N VAL A 45 -6.95 1.75 16.84
CA VAL A 45 -7.91 2.73 16.27
C VAL A 45 -9.00 3.11 17.26
N CYS A 46 -9.63 2.13 17.92
CA CYS A 46 -10.66 2.41 18.92
C CYS A 46 -10.09 3.15 20.13
N LEU A 47 -8.89 2.78 20.59
CA LEU A 47 -8.25 3.50 21.69
C LEU A 47 -7.90 4.94 21.31
N ALA A 48 -7.44 5.17 20.09
CA ALA A 48 -7.21 6.52 19.57
C ALA A 48 -8.49 7.35 19.57
N GLU A 49 -9.61 6.77 19.12
CA GLU A 49 -10.94 7.40 19.19
C GLU A 49 -11.35 7.71 20.63
N ASP A 50 -11.19 6.77 21.56
CA ASP A 50 -11.55 6.94 22.98
C ASP A 50 -10.80 8.10 23.66
N ILE A 51 -9.54 8.33 23.26
CA ILE A 51 -8.71 9.44 23.79
C ILE A 51 -8.77 10.70 22.92
N ASN A 52 -9.63 10.73 21.90
CA ASN A 52 -9.78 11.83 20.95
C ASN A 52 -8.47 12.18 20.21
N ALA A 53 -7.68 11.16 19.86
CA ALA A 53 -6.53 11.25 18.97
C ALA A 53 -6.99 11.01 17.52
N ASN A 54 -6.88 12.03 16.68
CA ASN A 54 -7.42 11.98 15.32
C ASN A 54 -6.59 11.08 14.41
N ILE A 55 -7.25 10.05 13.86
CA ILE A 55 -6.73 9.25 12.75
C ILE A 55 -7.42 9.72 11.47
N TRP A 56 -6.64 10.28 10.55
CA TRP A 56 -7.12 10.84 9.28
C TRP A 56 -7.31 9.79 8.20
N TYR A 57 -6.49 8.74 8.22
CA TYR A 57 -6.50 7.71 7.20
C TYR A 57 -6.04 6.36 7.79
N GLN A 58 -6.55 5.26 7.22
CA GLN A 58 -6.17 3.89 7.60
C GLN A 58 -6.10 3.00 6.36
N ASP A 59 -5.04 2.18 6.25
CA ASP A 59 -4.97 1.10 5.27
C ASP A 59 -4.34 -0.15 5.88
N THR A 60 -5.18 -1.17 6.09
CA THR A 60 -4.81 -2.52 6.53
C THR A 60 -4.03 -2.58 7.85
N ASP A 61 -2.74 -2.25 7.83
CA ASP A 61 -1.74 -2.31 8.91
C ASP A 61 -1.07 -0.94 9.18
N SER A 62 -1.53 0.12 8.51
CA SER A 62 -1.01 1.49 8.64
C SER A 62 -2.13 2.50 8.95
N MET A 63 -1.75 3.64 9.52
CA MET A 63 -2.64 4.76 9.77
C MET A 63 -1.89 6.10 9.73
N HIS A 64 -2.60 7.16 9.36
CA HIS A 64 -2.12 8.54 9.49
C HIS A 64 -2.80 9.16 10.71
N ILE A 65 -2.00 9.52 11.70
CA ILE A 65 -2.40 10.10 12.98
C ILE A 65 -1.58 11.37 13.23
N ASP A 66 -2.14 12.32 13.95
CA ASP A 66 -1.41 13.51 14.39
C ASP A 66 -0.15 13.09 15.17
N TYR A 67 1.01 13.59 14.75
CA TYR A 67 2.30 13.17 15.30
C TYR A 67 2.40 13.38 16.82
N ASP A 68 1.87 14.51 17.31
CA ASP A 68 1.87 14.86 18.73
C ASP A 68 0.92 13.99 19.57
N ALA A 69 -0.02 13.27 18.94
CA ALA A 69 -0.92 12.34 19.63
C ALA A 69 -0.30 10.95 19.83
N VAL A 70 0.77 10.61 19.11
CA VAL A 70 1.40 9.28 19.17
C VAL A 70 1.91 8.94 20.59
N PRO A 71 2.60 9.84 21.33
CA PRO A 71 3.03 9.54 22.70
C PRO A 71 1.86 9.25 23.64
N HIS A 72 0.78 10.04 23.57
CA HIS A 72 -0.40 9.83 24.40
C HIS A 72 -1.10 8.50 24.08
N LEU A 73 -1.16 8.13 22.80
CA LEU A 73 -1.72 6.85 22.38
C LEU A 73 -0.85 5.68 22.88
N ALA A 74 0.47 5.82 22.87
CA ALA A 74 1.37 4.80 23.39
C ALA A 74 1.18 4.57 24.90
N ASP A 75 1.07 5.66 25.68
CA ASP A 75 0.82 5.60 27.14
C ASP A 75 -0.54 4.99 27.46
N ALA A 76 -1.59 5.37 26.70
CA ALA A 76 -2.93 4.81 26.83
C ALA A 76 -2.93 3.31 26.49
N TYR A 77 -2.23 2.92 25.43
CA TYR A 77 -2.13 1.53 24.99
C TYR A 77 -1.40 0.66 26.02
N LYS A 78 -0.32 1.19 26.60
CA LYS A 78 0.40 0.54 27.69
C LYS A 78 -0.49 0.34 28.91
N SER A 79 -1.26 1.37 29.28
CA SER A 79 -2.18 1.31 30.43
C SER A 79 -3.33 0.34 30.22
N ALA A 80 -3.90 0.26 29.01
CA ALA A 80 -5.05 -0.58 28.71
C ALA A 80 -4.69 -2.06 28.50
N TYR A 81 -3.52 -2.35 27.95
CA TYR A 81 -3.18 -3.70 27.46
C TYR A 81 -1.87 -4.27 28.03
N ASP A 82 -1.14 -3.52 28.85
CA ASP A 82 0.20 -3.86 29.36
C ASP A 82 1.20 -4.25 28.25
N LYS A 83 1.11 -3.55 27.12
CA LYS A 83 1.94 -3.80 25.93
C LYS A 83 2.52 -2.50 25.41
N GLU A 84 3.73 -2.58 24.88
CA GLU A 84 4.34 -1.46 24.14
C GLU A 84 3.66 -1.30 22.79
N LEU A 85 3.23 -0.08 22.46
CA LEU A 85 2.66 0.23 21.15
C LEU A 85 3.75 0.49 20.11
N ILE A 86 4.77 1.27 20.48
CA ILE A 86 5.79 1.77 19.56
C ILE A 86 7.07 0.96 19.69
N GLY A 87 7.62 0.52 18.56
CA GLY A 87 8.88 -0.22 18.51
C GLY A 87 9.01 -1.08 17.26
N LYS A 88 9.94 -2.04 17.29
CA LYS A 88 10.32 -2.88 16.13
C LYS A 88 9.92 -4.35 16.28
N ASP A 89 9.34 -4.72 17.43
CA ASP A 89 8.90 -6.09 17.67
C ASP A 89 7.56 -6.38 17.00
N MET A 90 7.23 -7.66 16.87
CA MET A 90 5.99 -8.10 16.26
C MET A 90 4.75 -7.54 16.98
N GLY A 91 3.91 -6.84 16.23
CA GLY A 91 2.68 -6.22 16.75
C GLY A 91 2.87 -4.81 17.32
N GLN A 92 4.10 -4.27 17.28
CA GLN A 92 4.38 -2.86 17.52
C GLN A 92 4.31 -2.05 16.22
N PHE A 93 4.13 -0.75 16.38
CA PHE A 93 4.04 0.25 15.32
C PHE A 93 5.29 1.13 15.31
N HIS A 94 5.62 1.64 14.15
CA HIS A 94 6.69 2.63 13.97
C HIS A 94 6.35 3.51 12.78
N VAL A 95 7.04 4.64 12.66
CA VAL A 95 6.92 5.50 11.49
C VAL A 95 7.57 4.81 10.29
N ASP A 96 6.80 4.62 9.21
CA ASP A 96 7.20 3.95 7.97
C ASP A 96 7.52 4.94 6.82
N PHE A 97 7.76 6.21 7.16
CA PHE A 97 8.19 7.19 6.17
C PHE A 97 9.69 7.08 5.89
N GLU A 98 10.04 7.18 4.61
CA GLU A 98 11.43 7.25 4.15
C GLU A 98 11.71 8.61 3.52
N LEU A 99 12.77 9.28 3.98
CA LEU A 99 13.20 10.57 3.47
C LEU A 99 14.73 10.59 3.33
N HIS A 100 15.22 10.69 2.08
CA HIS A 100 16.65 10.66 1.85
C HIS A 100 17.36 11.87 2.46
N GLY A 101 18.37 11.63 3.27
CA GLY A 101 19.14 12.68 3.94
C GLY A 101 18.46 13.27 5.17
N SER A 102 17.36 12.68 5.65
CA SER A 102 16.74 13.09 6.92
C SER A 102 17.67 12.83 8.09
N ALA A 103 17.76 13.79 9.01
CA ALA A 103 18.30 13.58 10.33
C ALA A 103 17.15 13.55 11.34
N GLY A 104 17.11 12.52 12.20
CA GLY A 104 16.08 12.38 13.24
C GLY A 104 14.78 11.74 12.77
N ASN A 105 13.66 12.13 13.40
CA ASN A 105 12.34 11.54 13.14
C ASN A 105 11.68 12.20 11.94
N ILE A 106 11.13 11.37 11.05
CA ILE A 106 10.40 11.82 9.87
C ILE A 106 8.91 11.95 10.23
N TYR A 107 8.27 13.01 9.76
CA TYR A 107 6.84 13.23 9.91
C TYR A 107 6.26 13.90 8.66
N ALA A 108 4.95 13.77 8.47
CA ALA A 108 4.22 14.52 7.45
C ALA A 108 3.81 15.88 8.03
N LYS A 109 4.24 16.98 7.40
CA LYS A 109 3.80 18.32 7.80
C LYS A 109 2.45 18.71 7.18
N GLU A 110 2.13 18.11 6.04
CA GLU A 110 0.90 18.33 5.27
C GLU A 110 0.53 17.03 4.56
N SER A 111 -0.76 16.72 4.48
CA SER A 111 -1.28 15.54 3.79
C SER A 111 -2.55 15.87 3.00
N ILE A 112 -2.68 15.30 1.80
CA ILE A 112 -3.88 15.40 0.94
C ILE A 112 -4.44 13.99 0.77
N PHE A 113 -5.64 13.74 1.30
CA PHE A 113 -6.32 12.44 1.22
C PHE A 113 -7.47 12.49 0.23
N LEU A 114 -7.26 11.94 -0.98
CA LEU A 114 -8.29 11.92 -2.03
C LEU A 114 -9.26 10.75 -1.89
N GLY A 115 -8.81 9.65 -1.30
CA GLY A 115 -9.63 8.46 -1.07
C GLY A 115 -8.80 7.23 -0.72
N LYS A 116 -9.45 6.06 -0.70
CA LYS A 116 -8.79 4.80 -0.35
C LYS A 116 -7.61 4.52 -1.28
N LYS A 117 -6.42 4.41 -0.70
CA LYS A 117 -5.14 4.11 -1.37
C LYS A 117 -4.71 5.21 -2.35
N SER A 118 -5.17 6.43 -2.11
CA SER A 118 -4.87 7.62 -2.92
C SER A 118 -4.65 8.84 -2.02
N TYR A 119 -3.40 9.12 -1.69
CA TYR A 119 -2.98 10.21 -0.81
C TYR A 119 -1.55 10.68 -1.12
N LEU A 120 -1.25 11.90 -0.69
CA LEU A 120 0.07 12.50 -0.78
C LEU A 120 0.43 13.09 0.57
N ASP A 121 1.66 12.81 1.04
CA ASP A 121 2.22 13.40 2.24
C ASP A 121 3.45 14.24 1.88
N VAL A 122 3.51 15.45 2.42
CA VAL A 122 4.70 16.30 2.38
C VAL A 122 5.53 16.01 3.63
N LEU A 123 6.66 15.36 3.43
CA LEU A 123 7.54 14.89 4.50
C LEU A 123 8.53 15.97 4.91
N ALA A 124 8.81 16.00 6.21
CA ALA A 124 9.87 16.77 6.86
C ALA A 124 10.50 15.93 7.98
N CYS A 125 11.55 16.44 8.61
CA CYS A 125 12.15 15.84 9.80
C CYS A 125 12.60 16.90 10.80
N ASP A 126 12.87 16.48 12.03
CA ASP A 126 13.24 17.34 13.16
C ASP A 126 14.74 17.72 13.20
N GLY A 127 15.62 16.91 12.61
CA GLY A 127 17.07 17.09 12.72
C GLY A 127 17.71 17.91 11.59
N ASN A 128 17.01 18.19 10.50
CA ASN A 128 17.48 19.07 9.42
C ASN A 128 16.33 19.50 8.49
N ASP A 129 16.64 20.38 7.52
CA ASP A 129 15.68 20.92 6.53
C ASP A 129 15.39 19.97 5.35
N ALA A 130 15.59 18.65 5.52
CA ALA A 130 15.25 17.71 4.47
C ALA A 130 13.73 17.70 4.25
N THR A 131 13.32 17.72 2.98
CA THR A 131 11.90 17.66 2.59
C THR A 131 11.73 16.69 1.44
N GLY A 132 10.56 16.06 1.37
CA GLY A 132 10.25 15.11 0.31
C GLY A 132 8.76 14.89 0.18
N LEU A 133 8.38 14.07 -0.80
CA LEU A 133 7.00 13.69 -1.03
C LEU A 133 6.87 12.17 -0.90
N HIS A 134 5.86 11.73 -0.16
CA HIS A 134 5.40 10.35 -0.18
C HIS A 134 4.09 10.29 -0.97
N ILE A 135 4.11 9.61 -2.11
CA ILE A 135 3.01 9.64 -3.09
C ILE A 135 2.40 8.24 -3.22
N ARG A 136 1.09 8.13 -3.03
CA ARG A 136 0.35 6.89 -3.19
C ARG A 136 -0.90 7.14 -4.04
N MET A 137 -1.00 6.50 -5.21
CA MET A 137 -2.24 6.48 -6.00
C MET A 137 -2.47 5.10 -6.58
N LYS A 138 -3.47 4.38 -6.06
CA LYS A 138 -3.74 3.01 -6.50
C LYS A 138 -4.06 2.99 -7.99
N GLY A 139 -3.21 2.27 -8.74
CA GLY A 139 -3.38 2.05 -10.16
C GLY A 139 -2.74 3.11 -11.05
N ILE A 140 -2.08 4.13 -10.51
CA ILE A 140 -1.20 5.02 -11.27
C ILE A 140 0.22 4.83 -10.75
N PRO A 141 1.20 4.47 -11.59
CA PRO A 141 2.59 4.39 -11.18
C PRO A 141 3.10 5.75 -10.69
N SER A 142 3.84 5.76 -9.58
CA SER A 142 4.33 6.99 -8.94
C SER A 142 5.17 7.87 -9.88
N LYS A 143 5.92 7.27 -10.80
CA LYS A 143 6.73 7.99 -11.80
C LYS A 143 5.91 8.91 -12.73
N LEU A 144 4.63 8.62 -12.98
CA LEU A 144 3.77 9.52 -13.77
C LEU A 144 3.24 10.71 -12.94
N LEU A 145 3.38 10.63 -11.62
CA LEU A 145 2.89 11.63 -10.67
C LEU A 145 4.01 12.53 -10.16
N GLU A 146 5.28 12.10 -10.21
CA GLU A 146 6.44 12.82 -9.65
C GLU A 146 6.51 14.29 -10.10
N GLU A 147 6.32 14.55 -11.40
CA GLU A 147 6.27 15.92 -11.90
C GLU A 147 5.03 16.63 -11.37
N ASP A 148 5.23 17.71 -10.61
CA ASP A 148 4.16 18.57 -10.10
C ASP A 148 3.10 17.83 -9.27
N ALA A 149 3.54 16.81 -8.52
CA ALA A 149 2.67 15.92 -7.74
C ALA A 149 1.71 16.69 -6.83
N TYR A 150 2.20 17.70 -6.11
CA TYR A 150 1.39 18.45 -5.15
C TYR A 150 0.20 19.15 -5.82
N ASN A 151 0.44 19.91 -6.90
CA ASN A 151 -0.63 20.60 -7.62
C ASN A 151 -1.58 19.62 -8.32
N LYS A 152 -1.08 18.50 -8.84
CA LYS A 152 -1.91 17.41 -9.36
C LYS A 152 -2.90 16.90 -8.31
N TYR A 153 -2.44 16.66 -7.08
CA TYR A 153 -3.31 16.20 -5.99
C TYR A 153 -4.31 17.28 -5.57
N LEU A 154 -3.89 18.55 -5.46
CA LEU A 154 -4.81 19.67 -5.21
C LEU A 154 -5.87 19.79 -6.29
N ASP A 155 -5.51 19.65 -7.56
CA ASP A 155 -6.46 19.72 -8.67
C ASP A 155 -7.50 18.59 -8.59
N LEU A 156 -7.07 17.39 -8.22
CA LEU A 156 -7.96 16.24 -7.99
C LEU A 156 -8.87 16.45 -6.78
N ASP A 157 -8.35 17.01 -5.69
CA ASP A 157 -9.12 17.34 -4.48
C ASP A 157 -10.20 18.38 -4.78
N ASN A 158 -9.88 19.36 -5.65
CA ASN A 158 -10.82 20.35 -6.17
C ASN A 158 -11.79 19.78 -7.24
N GLY A 159 -11.83 18.46 -7.44
CA GLY A 159 -12.78 17.78 -8.32
C GLY A 159 -12.41 17.77 -9.81
N LYS A 160 -11.20 18.20 -10.20
CA LYS A 160 -10.76 18.09 -11.59
C LYS A 160 -10.42 16.65 -11.92
N SER A 161 -10.74 16.21 -13.14
CA SER A 161 -10.34 14.89 -13.62
C SER A 161 -9.04 14.96 -14.42
N MET A 162 -8.17 13.97 -14.26
CA MET A 162 -6.91 13.86 -15.00
C MET A 162 -6.81 12.52 -15.73
N SER A 163 -5.99 12.46 -16.79
CA SER A 163 -5.74 11.23 -17.54
C SER A 163 -4.24 10.94 -17.59
N PHE A 164 -3.87 9.69 -17.37
CA PHE A 164 -2.48 9.23 -17.37
C PHE A 164 -2.31 8.09 -18.36
N ASP A 165 -1.30 8.15 -19.24
CA ASP A 165 -0.96 7.01 -20.10
C ASP A 165 -0.02 6.05 -19.38
N LEU A 166 -0.57 4.91 -18.97
CA LEU A 166 0.19 3.88 -18.25
C LEU A 166 1.14 3.11 -19.18
N SER A 167 0.97 3.22 -20.50
CA SER A 167 1.82 2.51 -21.46
C SER A 167 3.26 3.04 -21.49
N GLU A 168 3.49 4.27 -21.03
CA GLU A 168 4.81 4.88 -20.88
C GLU A 168 5.74 4.09 -19.94
N LEU A 169 5.16 3.42 -18.93
CA LEU A 169 5.90 2.64 -17.94
C LEU A 169 5.60 1.14 -18.01
N CYS A 170 4.37 0.77 -18.38
CA CYS A 170 3.94 -0.62 -18.50
C CYS A 170 3.19 -0.84 -19.81
N SER A 171 3.94 -1.16 -20.86
CA SER A 171 3.41 -1.46 -22.19
C SER A 171 3.18 -2.96 -22.44
N ILE A 172 3.20 -3.80 -21.41
CA ILE A 172 3.00 -5.25 -21.57
C ILE A 172 1.53 -5.60 -21.37
N ASN A 173 0.98 -6.40 -22.28
CA ASN A 173 -0.33 -6.99 -22.19
C ASN A 173 -0.21 -8.51 -22.10
N ILE A 174 -0.71 -9.10 -21.02
CA ILE A 174 -0.71 -10.55 -20.80
C ILE A 174 -2.15 -11.02 -20.90
N ASN A 175 -2.45 -11.87 -21.88
CA ASN A 175 -3.73 -12.56 -21.95
C ASN A 175 -3.63 -13.87 -21.18
N SER A 176 -4.23 -13.94 -19.99
CA SER A 176 -4.18 -15.12 -19.14
C SER A 176 -4.93 -16.34 -19.69
N LYS A 177 -5.86 -16.14 -20.63
CA LYS A 177 -6.62 -17.24 -21.26
C LYS A 177 -5.81 -17.92 -22.35
N THR A 178 -5.16 -17.13 -23.20
CA THR A 178 -4.35 -17.63 -24.33
C THR A 178 -2.88 -17.79 -23.96
N GLN A 179 -2.47 -17.31 -22.79
CA GLN A 179 -1.09 -17.22 -22.32
C GLN A 179 -0.17 -16.44 -23.28
N THR A 180 -0.72 -15.54 -24.09
CA THR A 180 0.04 -14.74 -25.05
C THR A 180 0.44 -13.40 -24.45
N VAL A 181 1.65 -12.96 -24.76
CA VAL A 181 2.19 -11.66 -24.35
C VAL A 181 2.30 -10.76 -25.59
N SER A 182 1.77 -9.54 -25.50
CA SER A 182 1.87 -8.54 -26.57
C SER A 182 2.21 -7.15 -26.02
N LYS A 183 2.67 -6.25 -26.89
CA LYS A 183 2.88 -4.84 -26.55
C LYS A 183 1.57 -4.08 -26.68
N ARG A 184 1.20 -3.32 -25.65
CA ARG A 184 0.08 -2.38 -25.65
C ARG A 184 0.59 -1.01 -26.10
N SER A 185 -0.05 -0.43 -27.12
CA SER A 185 0.31 0.87 -27.70
C SER A 185 -0.36 2.07 -27.02
N ASN A 186 -1.48 1.85 -26.34
CA ASN A 186 -2.20 2.88 -25.59
C ASN A 186 -2.79 2.24 -24.33
N PHE A 187 -2.52 2.83 -23.16
CA PHE A 187 -3.17 2.43 -21.92
C PHE A 187 -3.50 3.61 -21.02
N THR A 188 -4.40 4.48 -21.47
CA THR A 188 -4.83 5.62 -20.64
C THR A 188 -5.78 5.20 -19.50
N ARG A 189 -5.55 5.77 -18.32
CA ARG A 189 -6.48 5.73 -17.19
C ARG A 189 -6.88 7.15 -16.81
N ARG A 190 -8.20 7.39 -16.80
CA ARG A 190 -8.78 8.62 -16.27
C ARG A 190 -9.07 8.45 -14.78
N VAL A 191 -8.71 9.46 -13.99
CA VAL A 191 -8.89 9.52 -12.54
C VAL A 191 -9.67 10.79 -12.20
N SER A 192 -10.60 10.67 -11.26
CA SER A 192 -11.36 11.77 -10.68
C SER A 192 -11.79 11.38 -9.27
N PHE A 193 -11.78 12.34 -8.35
CA PHE A 193 -12.32 12.20 -7.01
C PHE A 193 -13.48 13.20 -6.87
N MET A 194 -14.52 12.81 -6.14
CA MET A 194 -15.78 13.55 -5.98
C MET A 194 -16.01 13.83 -4.51
#